data_AF-A0A354B0C2-F1
#
_entry.id   AF-A0A354B0C2-F1
#
_cell.length_a   1.000
_cell.length_b   1.000
_cell.length_c   1.000
_cell.angle_alpha   90.00
_cell.angle_beta   90.00
_cell.angle_gamma   90.00
#
_symmetry.space_group_name_H-M   'P 1'
#
loop_
_entity.id
_entity.type
_entity.pdbx_description
1 polymer ?
#
loop_
_entity_poly.entity_id
_entity_poly.type
_entity_poly.pdbx_seq_one_letter_code
_entity_poly.pdbx_strand_id
1 'polypeptide(L)' 'MLLVRLPCNPIFPIGPVYLADHLHKQFPDLPQRLLDLAAVPLLDVERVLLATIGSFRPTLLVFSWR' A
#
# COMPACT_ATOMS: atom_id res chain seq x y z
N MET A 1 8.22 -1.52 4.72
CA MET A 1 7.17 -0.49 4.71
C MET A 1 5.99 -0.91 3.84
N LEU A 2 4.76 -0.76 4.30
CA LEU A 2 3.56 -1.06 3.53
C LEU A 2 2.82 0.24 3.19
N LEU A 3 2.79 0.58 1.90
CA LEU A 3 1.98 1.67 1.35
C LEU A 3 0.58 1.14 1.08
N VAL A 4 -0.44 1.72 1.71
CA VAL A 4 -1.83 1.28 1.63
C VAL A 4 -2.64 2.38 0.96
N ARG A 5 -3.19 2.11 -0.22
CA ARG A 5 -4.18 2.99 -0.84
C ARG A 5 -5.56 2.60 -0.32
N LEU A 6 -6.24 3.52 0.35
CA LEU A 6 -7.59 3.34 0.87
C LEU A 6 -8.61 3.31 -0.27
N PRO A 7 -9.78 2.67 -0.07
CA PRO A 7 -10.86 2.73 -1.05
C PRO A 7 -11.24 4.17 -1.39
N CYS A 8 -11.11 4.53 -2.65
CA CYS A 8 -11.51 5.82 -3.20
C CYS A 8 -12.00 5.64 -4.65
N ASN A 9 -12.33 6.72 -5.34
CA ASN A 9 -12.75 6.65 -6.74
C ASN A 9 -11.72 5.86 -7.58
N PRO A 10 -12.16 5.10 -8.60
CA PRO A 10 -11.29 4.27 -9.42
C PRO A 10 -10.43 5.12 -10.35
N ILE A 11 -9.34 5.65 -9.79
CA ILE A 11 -8.26 6.34 -10.49
C ILE A 11 -6.96 5.57 -10.28
N PHE A 12 -5.98 5.80 -11.17
CA PHE A 12 -4.66 5.22 -11.00
C PHE A 12 -3.94 5.87 -9.79
N PRO A 13 -3.33 5.09 -8.88
CA PRO A 13 -2.72 5.62 -7.65
C PRO A 13 -1.32 6.21 -7.89
N ILE A 14 -1.25 7.31 -8.65
CA ILE A 14 0.00 7.98 -9.03
C ILE A 14 0.86 8.29 -7.79
N GLY A 15 0.28 8.93 -6.76
CA GLY A 15 1.03 9.37 -5.57
C GLY A 15 1.78 8.24 -4.86
N PRO A 16 1.07 7.19 -4.39
CA PRO A 16 1.70 6.04 -3.75
C PRO A 16 2.74 5.34 -4.62
N VAL A 17 2.49 5.21 -5.93
CA VAL A 17 3.43 4.57 -6.87
C VAL A 17 4.71 5.39 -7.03
N TYR A 18 4.61 6.71 -7.20
CA TYR A 18 5.78 7.58 -7.32
C TYR A 18 6.61 7.63 -6.03
N LEU A 19 5.96 7.62 -4.86
CA LEU A 19 6.66 7.53 -3.59
C LEU A 19 7.43 6.21 -3.47
N ALA A 20 6.79 5.09 -3.83
CA ALA A 20 7.43 3.77 -3.82
C ALA A 20 8.66 3.72 -4.73
N ASP A 21 8.52 4.24 -5.96
CA ASP A 21 9.61 4.33 -6.94
C ASP A 21 10.77 5.20 -6.43
N HIS A 22 10.47 6.38 -5.89
CA HIS A 22 11.50 7.26 -5.32
C HIS A 22 12.26 6.57 -4.18
N LEU A 23 11.55 5.91 -3.26
CA LEU A 23 12.17 5.18 -2.15
C LEU A 23 12.98 3.99 -2.63
N HIS A 24 12.53 3.26 -3.65
CA HIS A 24 13.28 2.15 -4.21
C HIS A 24 14.60 2.62 -4.83
N LYS A 25 14.59 3.79 -5.50
CA LYS A 25 15.79 4.39 -6.09
C LYS A 25 16.81 4.86 -5.05
N GLN A 26 16.35 5.40 -3.92
CA GLN A 26 17.24 5.89 -2.85
C GLN A 26 17.68 4.77 -1.89
N PHE A 27 16.81 3.77 -1.67
CA PHE A 27 17.00 2.69 -0.71
C PHE A 27 16.58 1.36 -1.36
N PRO A 28 17.40 0.78 -2.26
CA PRO A 28 17.03 -0.41 -3.03
C PRO A 28 16.75 -1.64 -2.14
N ASP A 29 17.44 -1.74 -1.01
CA ASP A 29 17.28 -2.83 -0.05
C ASP A 29 16.13 -2.61 0.95
N LEU A 30 15.45 -1.45 0.90
CA LEU A 30 14.32 -1.17 1.78
C LEU A 30 13.12 -2.06 1.37
N PRO A 31 12.71 -3.04 2.19
CA PRO A 31 11.57 -3.88 1.84
C PRO A 31 10.31 -3.01 1.83
N GLN A 32 9.65 -2.94 0.68
CA GLN A 32 8.42 -2.18 0.50
C GLN A 32 7.36 -2.96 -0.29
N ARG A 33 6.09 -2.65 -0.02
CA ARG A 33 4.93 -3.22 -0.71
C ARG A 33 3.85 -2.17 -0.88
N LEU A 34 3.17 -2.19 -2.02
CA LEU A 34 1.98 -1.38 -2.28
C LEU A 34 0.74 -2.28 -2.24
N LEU A 35 -0.24 -1.90 -1.43
CA LEU A 35 -1.53 -2.56 -1.28
C LEU A 35 -2.63 -1.60 -1.72
N ASP A 36 -3.32 -1.92 -2.81
CA ASP A 36 -4.47 -1.16 -3.29
C ASP A 36 -5.78 -1.76 -2.75
N LEU A 37 -6.36 -1.13 -1.73
CA LEU A 37 -7.65 -1.54 -1.17
C LEU A 37 -8.84 -1.01 -1.97
N ALA A 38 -8.64 -0.06 -2.89
CA ALA A 38 -9.71 0.37 -3.80
C ALA A 38 -10.02 -0.71 -4.86
N ALA A 39 -9.08 -1.62 -5.12
CA ALA A 39 -9.29 -2.81 -5.95
C ALA A 39 -9.90 -4.00 -5.18
N VAL A 40 -10.17 -3.85 -3.87
CA VAL A 40 -10.69 -4.90 -2.99
C VAL A 40 -12.17 -4.63 -2.68
N PRO A 41 -13.05 -5.65 -2.68
CA PRO A 41 -14.43 -5.49 -2.20
C PRO A 41 -14.46 -4.90 -0.78
N LEU A 42 -15.35 -3.94 -0.52
CA LEU A 42 -15.40 -3.24 0.78
C LEU A 42 -15.52 -4.19 1.99
N LEU A 43 -16.28 -5.28 1.84
CA LEU A 43 -16.45 -6.31 2.87
C LEU A 43 -15.16 -7.07 3.20
N ASP A 44 -14.18 -7.06 2.30
CA ASP A 44 -12.92 -7.78 2.43
C ASP A 44 -11.73 -6.89 2.84
N VAL A 45 -11.92 -5.56 2.90
CA VAL A 45 -10.84 -4.58 3.12
C VAL A 45 -10.05 -4.88 4.39
N GLU A 46 -10.73 -5.06 5.52
CA GLU A 46 -10.08 -5.32 6.81
C GLU A 46 -9.32 -6.65 6.79
N ARG A 47 -9.97 -7.70 6.29
CA ARG A 47 -9.38 -9.04 6.18
C ARG A 47 -8.11 -9.02 5.33
N VAL A 48 -8.14 -8.36 4.18
CA VAL A 48 -6.98 -8.24 3.28
C VAL A 48 -5.86 -7.41 3.89
N LEU A 49 -6.19 -6.30 4.56
CA LEU A 49 -5.21 -5.46 5.23
C LEU A 49 -4.49 -6.25 6.33
N LEU A 50 -5.22 -6.91 7.23
CA LEU A 50 -4.66 -7.70 8.32
C LEU A 50 -3.81 -8.87 7.82
N ALA A 51 -4.27 -9.59 6.79
CA ALA A 51 -3.51 -10.68 6.19
C ALA A 51 -2.19 -10.18 5.54
N THR A 52 -2.24 -9.01 4.90
CA THR A 52 -1.05 -8.40 4.30
C THR A 52 -0.05 -7.95 5.37
N ILE A 53 -0.53 -7.35 6.46
CA ILE A 53 0.31 -6.95 7.59
C ILE A 53 0.95 -8.18 8.25
N GLY A 54 0.17 -9.23 8.51
CA GLY A 54 0.68 -10.45 9.14
C GLY A 54 1.73 -11.19 8.30
N SER A 55 1.56 -11.22 6.98
CA SER A 55 2.51 -11.88 6.06
C SER A 55 3.76 -11.05 5.79
N PHE A 56 3.60 -9.75 5.55
CA PHE A 56 4.71 -8.86 5.19
C PHE A 56 5.47 -8.30 6.41
N ARG A 57 4.82 -8.25 7.58
CA ARG A 57 5.35 -7.72 8.84
C ARG A 57 6.02 -6.35 8.68
N PRO A 58 5.31 -5.34 8.14
CA PRO A 58 5.89 -4.01 7.97
C PRO A 58 6.18 -3.35 9.31
N THR A 59 7.30 -2.63 9.38
CA THR A 59 7.62 -1.74 10.52
C THR A 59 6.97 -0.36 10.41
N LEU A 60 6.44 -0.01 9.23
CA LEU A 60 5.77 1.26 8.94
C LEU A 60 4.61 1.03 7.97
N LEU A 61 3.45 1.60 8.31
CA LEU A 61 2.26 1.68 7.48
C LEU A 61 2.08 3.12 7.00
N VAL A 62 1.82 3.31 5.71
CA VAL A 62 1.55 4.63 5.12
C VAL A 62 0.24 4.57 4.38
N PHE A 63 -0.75 5.36 4.81
CA PHE A 63 -2.07 5.38 4.18
C PHE A 63 -2.18 6.53 3.18
N SER A 64 -2.67 6.23 1.98
CA SER A 64 -3.08 7.23 0.99
C SER A 64 -4.57 7.11 0.73
N TRP A 65 -5.28 8.21 0.91
CA TRP A 65 -6.68 8.41 0.52
C TRP A 65 -6.88 9.03 -0.86
N ARG A 66 -5.79 9.37 -1.55
CA ARG A 66 -5.80 9.85 -2.94
C ARG A 66 -5.32 8.76 -3.88
#